data_AF-A0A3D9SGZ2-F1
#
_entry.id   AF-A0A3D9SGZ2-F1
#
_cell.length_a   1.000
_cell.length_b   1.000
_cell.length_c   1.000
_cell.angle_alpha   90.00
_cell.angle_beta   90.00
_cell.angle_gamma   90.00
#
_symmetry.space_group_name_H-M   'P 1'
#
loop_
_entity.id
_entity.type
_entity.pdbx_description
1 polymer ?
#
loop_
_entity_poly.entity_id
_entity_poly.type
_entity_poly.pdbx_seq_one_letter_code
_entity_poly.pdbx_strand_id
1 'polypeptide(L)'
;MKKLIMNKTAAVLVFAMMISVLTPIIAFAAQFNNVSVSGNTVTGDVYLTQDEYNALADQSRISVNVYDAAGNVVTNVYATYTNDGLFHFTYTLDRTGYLGYDNVTTGTYTYSGGNNNIIFVPTTPDVVNTDGTVNRDALIALFGANADATVTSKSEVVSLPADALLKGKSLTIKLEDGTSYTLPIAALKLEDLAKSLGVELKDLTIRVELKKVTGDTATKIAGAATAVGGEQVAPAVDFKVVAVAGSKEQTIENFGQYVSRTIPVTASDAAGLTGVLYNPVTGTFTFVPSTFATVDGKTLATLKRNGNSIYTVIKTKAASFADLAGHWAQKDVEALAGKLIVEGTGANKFEPKRDITRAEFAALVVRALGLEVGGTSDKFKDVASDKWFASTVASAVKAGLITGYEDGTFKPNANITRKEMAAIVVRAMKLAGKDVAISDADVSKALASFTDASSLGWAKDEVAVAINAGVVKGQTSTKVVGDANANRAEAATMIARFLGKVGFIN
;
A
#
# COMPACT_ATOMS: atom_id res chain seq x y z
N MET A 1 -39.28 -2.89 -55.97
CA MET A 1 -40.00 -2.18 -54.89
C MET A 1 -39.76 -2.91 -53.58
N LYS A 2 -39.74 -2.18 -52.45
CA LYS A 2 -40.47 -2.47 -51.18
C LYS A 2 -41.27 -3.78 -51.21
N LYS A 3 -41.33 -4.65 -50.21
CA LYS A 3 -41.15 -4.62 -48.72
C LYS A 3 -41.37 -6.12 -48.30
N LEU A 4 -41.13 -6.69 -47.11
CA LEU A 4 -41.29 -6.23 -45.73
C LEU A 4 -40.63 -7.30 -44.82
N ILE A 5 -39.75 -6.90 -43.89
CA ILE A 5 -39.87 -7.14 -42.42
C ILE A 5 -39.75 -8.58 -41.83
N MET A 6 -38.65 -8.74 -41.08
CA MET A 6 -38.56 -9.13 -39.64
C MET A 6 -38.95 -10.57 -39.23
N ASN A 7 -38.44 -11.18 -38.13
CA ASN A 7 -37.63 -10.74 -36.96
C ASN A 7 -36.87 -11.99 -36.42
N LYS A 8 -35.85 -11.96 -35.54
CA LYS A 8 -35.53 -11.07 -34.39
C LYS A 8 -34.01 -10.78 -34.35
N THR A 9 -33.48 -9.56 -34.08
CA THR A 9 -33.30 -8.82 -32.78
C THR A 9 -32.57 -9.64 -31.69
N ALA A 10 -31.63 -9.15 -30.85
CA ALA A 10 -31.15 -7.78 -30.49
C ALA A 10 -29.75 -7.88 -29.77
N ALA A 11 -28.96 -6.84 -29.39
CA ALA A 11 -28.65 -5.49 -29.91
C ALA A 11 -27.64 -4.73 -28.96
N VAL A 12 -26.90 -3.72 -29.47
CA VAL A 12 -26.40 -2.48 -28.75
C VAL A 12 -25.22 -2.61 -27.73
N LEU A 13 -24.36 -1.61 -27.41
CA LEU A 13 -23.72 -0.41 -28.06
C LEU A 13 -22.84 0.33 -26.98
N VAL A 14 -22.27 1.53 -27.27
CA VAL A 14 -21.66 2.55 -26.33
C VAL A 14 -20.18 2.29 -25.93
N PHE A 15 -19.18 3.20 -26.05
CA PHE A 15 -19.13 4.63 -26.41
C PHE A 15 -17.82 5.05 -27.15
N ALA A 16 -17.99 5.93 -28.16
CA ALA A 16 -17.21 7.07 -28.69
C ALA A 16 -15.85 7.47 -28.01
N MET A 17 -14.85 8.09 -28.67
CA MET A 17 -14.70 8.95 -29.87
C MET A 17 -13.27 8.74 -30.51
N MET A 18 -12.77 9.31 -31.63
CA MET A 18 -13.23 10.26 -32.69
C MET A 18 -12.36 10.13 -33.98
N ILE A 19 -12.90 10.49 -35.16
CA ILE A 19 -12.30 11.19 -36.36
C ILE A 19 -10.87 10.80 -36.84
N SER A 20 -10.59 10.43 -38.10
CA SER A 20 -11.25 10.58 -39.43
C SER A 20 -10.93 9.36 -40.34
N VAL A 21 -11.25 9.22 -41.65
CA VAL A 21 -11.93 10.01 -42.70
C VAL A 21 -12.96 9.09 -43.43
N LEU A 22 -13.73 9.59 -44.42
CA LEU A 22 -14.53 8.76 -45.33
C LEU A 22 -13.70 8.17 -46.49
N THR A 23 -13.86 6.87 -46.79
CA THR A 23 -14.33 6.34 -48.09
C THR A 23 -14.41 4.80 -48.05
N PRO A 24 -15.38 4.15 -48.72
CA PRO A 24 -15.46 2.69 -48.76
C PRO A 24 -14.58 2.13 -49.89
N ILE A 25 -13.40 1.59 -49.55
CA ILE A 25 -12.65 0.73 -50.45
C ILE A 25 -12.99 -0.72 -50.11
N ILE A 26 -13.53 -1.46 -51.09
CA ILE A 26 -13.71 -2.90 -50.99
C ILE A 26 -12.33 -3.54 -51.17
N ALA A 27 -11.62 -3.75 -50.06
CA ALA A 27 -10.36 -4.46 -50.03
C ALA A 27 -10.60 -5.92 -49.60
N PHE A 28 -10.29 -6.86 -50.48
CA PHE A 28 -10.20 -8.27 -50.14
C PHE A 28 -8.92 -8.48 -49.32
N ALA A 29 -9.06 -8.95 -48.08
CA ALA A 29 -7.95 -9.07 -47.15
C ALA A 29 -7.89 -10.50 -46.57
N ALA A 30 -6.91 -11.27 -47.03
CA ALA A 30 -6.49 -12.49 -46.37
C ALA A 30 -6.07 -12.19 -44.92
N GLN A 31 -6.44 -13.05 -43.98
CA GLN A 31 -6.18 -12.84 -42.55
C GLN A 31 -4.96 -13.64 -42.09
N PHE A 32 -4.05 -12.97 -41.39
CA PHE A 32 -2.99 -13.64 -40.63
C PHE A 32 -3.57 -14.18 -39.33
N ASN A 33 -3.43 -15.47 -39.09
CA ASN A 33 -3.89 -16.16 -37.88
C ASN A 33 -2.71 -16.84 -37.18
N ASN A 34 -2.89 -17.14 -35.88
CA ASN A 34 -1.92 -17.87 -35.05
C ASN A 34 -0.47 -17.34 -35.09
N VAL A 35 -0.29 -16.03 -35.37
CA VAL A 35 1.03 -15.43 -35.45
C VAL A 35 1.71 -15.50 -34.08
N SER A 36 2.87 -16.15 -34.03
CA SER A 36 3.64 -16.41 -32.81
C SER A 36 5.08 -15.93 -32.99
N VAL A 37 5.70 -15.52 -31.88
CA VAL A 37 7.11 -15.10 -31.87
C VAL A 37 7.84 -15.85 -30.76
N SER A 38 8.92 -16.54 -31.13
CA SER A 38 9.79 -17.28 -30.21
C SER A 38 11.25 -16.94 -30.48
N GLY A 39 11.86 -16.17 -29.57
CA GLY A 39 13.16 -15.55 -29.79
C GLY A 39 13.13 -14.63 -31.02
N ASN A 40 14.04 -14.85 -31.97
CA ASN A 40 14.06 -14.13 -33.24
C ASN A 40 13.16 -14.74 -34.32
N THR A 41 12.45 -15.85 -34.03
CA THR A 41 11.64 -16.54 -35.05
C THR A 41 10.17 -16.16 -34.94
N VAL A 42 9.61 -15.66 -36.04
CA VAL A 42 8.18 -15.40 -36.24
C VAL A 42 7.59 -16.55 -37.04
N THR A 43 6.46 -17.10 -36.59
CA THR A 43 5.66 -18.08 -37.33
C THR A 43 4.23 -17.57 -37.46
N GLY A 44 3.45 -18.12 -38.38
CA GLY A 44 2.02 -17.87 -38.45
C GLY A 44 1.36 -18.43 -39.70
N ASP A 45 0.05 -18.29 -39.74
CA ASP A 45 -0.80 -18.87 -40.76
C ASP A 45 -1.35 -17.75 -41.65
N VAL A 46 -1.37 -17.99 -42.97
CA VAL A 46 -2.10 -17.16 -43.93
C VAL A 46 -3.41 -17.87 -44.25
N TYR A 47 -4.54 -17.29 -43.83
CA TYR A 47 -5.86 -17.80 -44.17
C TYR A 47 -6.33 -17.22 -45.50
N LEU A 48 -6.61 -18.11 -46.45
CA LEU A 48 -7.30 -17.80 -47.71
C LEU A 48 -8.72 -18.37 -47.67
N THR A 49 -9.65 -17.65 -48.29
CA THR A 49 -10.95 -18.23 -48.70
C THR A 49 -10.74 -19.25 -49.83
N GLN A 50 -11.73 -20.13 -50.04
CA GLN A 50 -11.66 -21.15 -51.09
C GLN A 50 -11.46 -20.55 -52.50
N ASP A 51 -12.07 -19.40 -52.77
CA ASP A 51 -11.95 -18.72 -54.05
C ASP A 51 -10.55 -18.10 -54.24
N GLU A 52 -9.94 -17.57 -53.18
CA GLU A 52 -8.56 -17.07 -53.20
C GLU A 52 -7.54 -18.21 -53.39
N TYR A 53 -7.73 -19.35 -52.72
CA TYR A 53 -6.90 -20.55 -52.93
C TYR A 53 -6.97 -21.05 -54.38
N ASN A 54 -8.19 -21.12 -54.94
CA ASN A 54 -8.41 -21.55 -56.31
C ASN A 54 -7.80 -20.58 -57.36
N ALA A 55 -7.56 -19.32 -56.99
CA ALA A 55 -6.94 -18.31 -57.85
C ALA A 55 -5.39 -18.32 -57.83
N LEU A 56 -4.75 -19.11 -56.95
CA LEU A 56 -3.29 -19.23 -56.91
C LEU A 56 -2.75 -19.96 -58.15
N ALA A 57 -1.75 -19.35 -58.80
CA ALA A 57 -1.02 -19.98 -59.91
C ALA A 57 -0.15 -21.18 -59.48
N ASP A 58 0.30 -21.19 -58.21
CA ASP A 58 0.93 -22.31 -57.54
C ASP A 58 0.25 -22.48 -56.17
N GLN A 59 -0.56 -23.53 -56.04
CA GLN A 59 -1.32 -23.81 -54.82
C GLN A 59 -0.47 -24.33 -53.65
N SER A 60 0.85 -24.51 -53.83
CA SER A 60 1.75 -24.96 -52.78
C SER A 60 2.36 -23.84 -51.94
N ARG A 61 2.46 -22.61 -52.47
CA ARG A 61 3.24 -21.51 -51.85
C ARG A 61 2.66 -20.12 -52.08
N ILE A 62 2.72 -19.27 -51.05
CA ILE A 62 2.39 -17.84 -51.10
C ILE A 62 3.64 -17.04 -50.68
N SER A 63 3.91 -15.90 -51.32
CA SER A 63 4.97 -14.97 -50.88
C SER A 63 4.43 -14.01 -49.81
N VAL A 64 5.15 -13.87 -48.70
CA VAL A 64 4.90 -12.92 -47.62
C VAL A 64 6.09 -11.97 -47.56
N ASN A 65 5.84 -10.66 -47.65
CA ASN A 65 6.92 -9.68 -47.75
C ASN A 65 7.38 -9.22 -46.36
N VAL A 66 8.68 -8.99 -46.24
CA VAL A 66 9.35 -8.47 -45.05
C VAL A 66 9.79 -7.04 -45.35
N TYR A 67 9.50 -6.08 -44.48
CA TYR A 67 9.76 -4.65 -44.70
C TYR A 67 10.74 -4.09 -43.65
N ASP A 68 11.30 -2.90 -43.88
CA ASP A 68 12.07 -2.14 -42.88
C ASP A 68 11.24 -1.07 -42.16
N ALA A 69 11.87 -0.33 -41.25
CA ALA A 69 11.23 0.75 -40.48
C ALA A 69 10.78 1.96 -41.33
N ALA A 70 11.25 2.05 -42.57
CA ALA A 70 10.86 3.08 -43.53
C ALA A 70 9.81 2.56 -44.54
N GLY A 71 9.40 1.29 -44.46
CA GLY A 71 8.42 0.67 -45.34
C GLY A 71 8.99 0.13 -46.65
N ASN A 72 10.31 -0.05 -46.78
CA ASN A 72 10.91 -0.70 -47.95
C ASN A 72 10.89 -2.22 -47.78
N VAL A 73 10.65 -2.99 -48.86
CA VAL A 73 10.80 -4.45 -48.84
C VAL A 73 12.28 -4.82 -48.61
N VAL A 74 12.55 -5.55 -47.53
CA VAL A 74 13.86 -6.08 -47.14
C VAL A 74 14.10 -7.47 -47.74
N THR A 75 13.09 -8.34 -47.68
CA THR A 75 13.13 -9.69 -48.26
C THR A 75 11.71 -10.25 -48.40
N ASN A 76 11.57 -11.45 -48.94
CA ASN A 76 10.31 -12.18 -48.95
C ASN A 76 10.50 -13.60 -48.40
N VAL A 77 9.54 -14.05 -47.59
CA VAL A 77 9.45 -15.44 -47.13
C VAL A 77 8.29 -16.12 -47.82
N TYR A 78 8.26 -17.44 -47.76
CA TYR A 78 7.19 -18.22 -48.37
C TYR A 78 6.39 -18.94 -47.31
N ALA A 79 5.08 -18.71 -47.31
CA ALA A 79 4.14 -19.56 -46.61
C ALA A 79 3.87 -20.80 -47.47
N THR A 80 4.02 -21.99 -46.89
CA THR A 80 3.80 -23.28 -47.57
C THR A 80 2.48 -23.88 -47.14
N TYR A 81 1.68 -24.38 -48.08
CA TYR A 81 0.47 -25.13 -47.76
C TYR A 81 0.80 -26.42 -47.01
N THR A 82 0.11 -26.71 -45.91
CA THR A 82 0.29 -27.96 -45.17
C THR A 82 -1.01 -28.76 -45.04
N ASN A 83 -0.90 -29.99 -44.55
CA ASN A 83 -1.99 -30.97 -44.51
C ASN A 83 -3.16 -30.58 -43.58
N ASP A 84 -3.04 -29.50 -42.80
CA ASP A 84 -4.10 -28.92 -41.99
C ASP A 84 -5.01 -27.94 -42.76
N GLY A 85 -4.68 -27.65 -44.03
CA GLY A 85 -5.44 -26.78 -44.91
C GLY A 85 -5.04 -25.30 -44.85
N LEU A 86 -3.94 -24.96 -44.17
CA LEU A 86 -3.44 -23.59 -44.02
C LEU A 86 -2.06 -23.40 -44.65
N PHE A 87 -1.70 -22.14 -44.95
CA PHE A 87 -0.36 -21.76 -45.40
C PHE A 87 0.48 -21.28 -44.21
N HIS A 88 1.50 -22.05 -43.87
CA HIS A 88 2.38 -21.78 -42.73
C HIS A 88 3.64 -21.06 -43.19
N PHE A 89 3.98 -19.92 -42.58
CA PHE A 89 5.28 -19.28 -42.74
C PHE A 89 6.13 -19.37 -41.47
N THR A 90 7.45 -19.32 -41.66
CA THR A 90 8.43 -19.19 -40.58
C THR A 90 9.54 -18.28 -41.07
N TYR A 91 9.87 -17.26 -40.28
CA TYR A 91 10.95 -16.32 -40.58
C TYR A 91 11.81 -16.08 -39.35
N THR A 92 13.13 -16.17 -39.48
CA THR A 92 14.06 -15.82 -38.41
C THR A 92 14.69 -14.46 -38.71
N LEU A 93 14.41 -13.50 -37.82
CA LEU A 93 14.92 -12.13 -37.87
C LEU A 93 16.43 -12.12 -37.64
N ASP A 94 17.20 -11.94 -38.72
CA ASP A 94 18.64 -11.70 -38.67
C ASP A 94 18.99 -10.21 -38.42
N ARG A 95 18.02 -9.32 -38.63
CA ARG A 95 18.04 -7.88 -38.33
C ARG A 95 16.65 -7.40 -37.90
N THR A 96 16.57 -6.17 -37.37
CA THR A 96 15.28 -5.49 -37.11
C THR A 96 14.52 -5.27 -38.42
N GLY A 97 13.41 -6.00 -38.59
CA GLY A 97 12.53 -5.94 -39.75
C GLY A 97 11.06 -6.20 -39.36
N TYR A 98 10.16 -5.96 -40.30
CA TYR A 98 8.71 -5.93 -40.18
C TYR A 98 8.11 -6.95 -41.17
N LEU A 99 6.85 -7.34 -41.02
CA LEU A 99 6.13 -8.18 -42.00
C LEU A 99 4.96 -7.41 -42.61
N GLY A 100 4.65 -7.66 -43.87
CA GLY A 100 3.56 -7.02 -44.60
C GLY A 100 3.16 -7.80 -45.86
N TYR A 101 2.22 -7.27 -46.63
CA TYR A 101 1.64 -7.93 -47.79
C TYR A 101 1.59 -7.00 -49.00
N ASP A 102 2.01 -7.50 -50.16
CA ASP A 102 1.71 -6.91 -51.46
C ASP A 102 0.71 -7.80 -52.20
N ASN A 103 -0.21 -7.17 -52.94
CA ASN A 103 -1.23 -7.87 -53.70
C ASN A 103 -0.64 -8.84 -54.71
N VAL A 104 -1.16 -10.08 -54.75
CA VAL A 104 -0.96 -11.01 -55.88
C VAL A 104 -1.49 -10.33 -57.14
N THR A 105 -0.57 -9.76 -57.91
CA THR A 105 -0.86 -9.08 -59.18
C THR A 105 0.08 -9.66 -60.22
N THR A 106 -0.47 -10.23 -61.28
CA THR A 106 0.32 -10.79 -62.39
C THR A 106 1.08 -9.70 -63.13
N GLY A 107 2.35 -9.51 -62.74
CA GLY A 107 3.34 -8.74 -63.50
C GLY A 107 3.39 -7.23 -63.22
N THR A 108 4.61 -6.75 -62.98
CA THR A 108 5.04 -5.33 -63.00
C THR A 108 4.47 -4.40 -61.92
N TYR A 109 5.34 -3.96 -61.01
CA TYR A 109 5.03 -3.04 -59.92
C TYR A 109 4.94 -1.58 -60.39
N THR A 110 3.85 -0.88 -60.09
CA THR A 110 3.85 0.52 -59.61
C THR A 110 2.46 0.96 -59.14
N TYR A 111 2.29 1.28 -57.85
CA TYR A 111 1.92 2.64 -57.39
C TYR A 111 1.45 2.67 -55.91
N SER A 112 2.15 3.50 -55.14
CA SER A 112 1.77 4.21 -53.89
C SER A 112 0.29 4.24 -53.45
N GLY A 113 0.07 3.96 -52.16
CA GLY A 113 -0.77 4.83 -51.30
C GLY A 113 -1.90 4.15 -50.51
N GLY A 114 -1.67 3.89 -49.21
CA GLY A 114 -2.72 3.40 -48.31
C GLY A 114 -2.21 2.81 -46.97
N ASN A 115 -1.48 3.60 -46.18
CA ASN A 115 -0.77 3.10 -45.00
C ASN A 115 -1.70 2.78 -43.81
N ASN A 116 -2.12 1.53 -43.67
CA ASN A 116 -2.69 0.99 -42.43
C ASN A 116 -1.64 0.11 -41.71
N ASN A 117 -0.62 0.75 -41.13
CA ASN A 117 0.44 0.05 -40.41
C ASN A 117 -0.02 -0.36 -39.00
N ILE A 118 -0.07 -1.66 -38.71
CA ILE A 118 -0.15 -2.16 -37.32
C ILE A 118 1.28 -2.22 -36.76
N ILE A 119 1.58 -1.33 -35.83
CA ILE A 119 2.88 -1.28 -35.16
C ILE A 119 2.88 -2.29 -34.01
N PHE A 120 3.52 -3.46 -34.20
CA PHE A 120 3.93 -4.31 -33.09
C PHE A 120 5.32 -3.88 -32.60
N VAL A 121 5.34 -2.90 -31.68
CA VAL A 121 6.45 -2.84 -30.72
C VAL A 121 6.23 -4.01 -29.76
N PRO A 122 7.20 -4.91 -29.54
CA PRO A 122 7.17 -5.81 -28.40
C PRO A 122 7.40 -4.96 -27.14
N THR A 123 6.36 -4.27 -26.68
CA THR A 123 6.34 -3.73 -25.34
C THR A 123 6.44 -4.90 -24.38
N THR A 124 7.36 -4.83 -23.42
CA THR A 124 7.24 -5.64 -22.21
C THR A 124 5.82 -5.42 -21.68
N PRO A 125 4.98 -6.47 -21.52
CA PRO A 125 3.60 -6.27 -21.09
C PRO A 125 3.58 -5.46 -19.80
N ASP A 126 2.72 -4.44 -19.74
CA ASP A 126 2.53 -3.68 -18.52
C ASP A 126 2.18 -4.68 -17.40
N VAL A 127 2.90 -4.61 -16.28
CA VAL A 127 2.66 -5.55 -15.16
C VAL A 127 1.23 -5.38 -14.64
N VAL A 128 0.69 -4.15 -14.70
CA VAL A 128 -0.69 -3.81 -14.40
C VAL A 128 -1.36 -3.26 -15.65
N ASN A 129 -2.40 -3.94 -16.13
CA ASN A 129 -3.22 -3.50 -17.26
C ASN A 129 -4.03 -2.24 -16.90
N THR A 130 -4.60 -1.57 -17.90
CA THR A 130 -5.41 -0.35 -17.71
C THR A 130 -6.66 -0.55 -16.85
N ASP A 131 -7.21 -1.76 -16.82
CA ASP A 131 -8.34 -2.14 -15.96
C ASP A 131 -7.93 -2.52 -14.52
N GLY A 132 -6.62 -2.55 -14.23
CA GLY A 132 -6.06 -2.95 -12.94
C GLY A 132 -5.83 -4.46 -12.78
N THR A 133 -6.12 -5.29 -13.78
CA THR A 133 -5.70 -6.70 -13.76
C THR A 133 -4.18 -6.80 -13.91
N VAL A 134 -3.56 -7.77 -13.23
CA VAL A 134 -2.09 -7.92 -13.24
C VAL A 134 -1.67 -9.12 -14.07
N ASN A 135 -0.72 -8.90 -14.98
CA ASN A 135 -0.10 -9.97 -15.75
C ASN A 135 0.75 -10.83 -14.80
N ARG A 136 0.29 -12.07 -14.61
CA ARG A 136 0.86 -13.04 -13.66
C ARG A 136 2.36 -13.26 -13.89
N ASP A 137 2.76 -13.52 -15.13
CA ASP A 137 4.13 -13.93 -15.44
C ASP A 137 5.07 -12.71 -15.48
N ALA A 138 4.57 -11.54 -15.89
CA ALA A 138 5.30 -10.27 -15.75
C ALA A 138 5.55 -9.92 -14.27
N LEU A 139 4.58 -10.16 -13.37
CA LEU A 139 4.75 -9.99 -11.93
C LEU A 139 5.79 -10.98 -11.35
N ILE A 140 5.78 -12.24 -11.79
CA ILE A 140 6.79 -13.24 -11.39
C ILE A 140 8.19 -12.82 -11.87
N ALA A 141 8.33 -12.35 -13.11
CA ALA A 141 9.58 -11.85 -13.65
C ALA A 141 10.08 -10.61 -12.87
N LEU A 142 9.18 -9.70 -12.50
CA LEU A 142 9.49 -8.53 -11.68
C LEU A 142 10.04 -8.93 -10.30
N PHE A 143 9.41 -9.91 -9.63
CA PHE A 143 9.93 -10.43 -8.37
C PHE A 143 11.27 -11.16 -8.50
N GLY A 144 11.50 -11.82 -9.64
CA GLY A 144 12.81 -12.40 -9.98
C GLY A 144 13.93 -11.36 -10.10
N ALA A 145 13.61 -10.14 -10.55
CA ALA A 145 14.55 -9.02 -10.60
C ALA A 145 14.69 -8.29 -9.25
N ASN A 146 13.60 -8.13 -8.49
CA ASN A 146 13.62 -7.54 -7.15
C ASN A 146 12.48 -8.09 -6.29
N ALA A 147 12.83 -8.77 -5.19
CA ALA A 147 11.86 -9.34 -4.25
C ALA A 147 11.00 -8.27 -3.53
N ASP A 148 11.45 -7.03 -3.45
CA ASP A 148 10.72 -5.88 -2.92
C ASP A 148 10.28 -4.98 -4.10
N ALA A 149 9.33 -5.52 -4.88
CA ALA A 149 8.91 -4.98 -6.16
C ALA A 149 8.03 -3.73 -6.05
N THR A 150 7.99 -2.93 -7.11
CA THR A 150 7.04 -1.82 -7.28
C THR A 150 6.38 -1.91 -8.64
N VAL A 151 5.05 -1.75 -8.68
CA VAL A 151 4.25 -1.67 -9.89
C VAL A 151 3.51 -0.34 -9.94
N THR A 152 3.41 0.23 -11.14
CA THR A 152 2.60 1.44 -11.39
C THR A 152 1.23 1.01 -11.93
N SER A 153 0.15 1.63 -11.44
CA SER A 153 -1.23 1.37 -11.89
C SER A 153 -1.94 2.67 -12.28
N LYS A 154 -2.78 2.58 -13.33
CA LYS A 154 -3.75 3.61 -13.71
C LYS A 154 -5.12 3.42 -13.03
N SER A 155 -5.38 2.21 -12.54
CA SER A 155 -6.60 1.87 -11.80
C SER A 155 -6.39 2.00 -10.29
N GLU A 156 -7.35 2.60 -9.59
CA GLU A 156 -7.43 2.61 -8.12
C GLU A 156 -7.75 1.23 -7.54
N VAL A 157 -8.09 0.23 -8.37
CA VAL A 157 -8.35 -1.15 -7.96
C VAL A 157 -7.44 -2.09 -8.75
N VAL A 158 -6.53 -2.77 -8.05
CA VAL A 158 -5.54 -3.69 -8.64
C VAL A 158 -5.84 -5.12 -8.22
N SER A 159 -5.92 -6.03 -9.19
CA SER A 159 -6.26 -7.44 -8.99
C SER A 159 -5.03 -8.33 -9.21
N LEU A 160 -4.48 -8.86 -8.13
CA LEU A 160 -3.21 -9.60 -8.08
C LEU A 160 -3.44 -11.12 -8.04
N PRO A 161 -2.87 -11.91 -8.97
CA PRO A 161 -2.84 -13.37 -8.83
C PRO A 161 -2.06 -13.79 -7.57
N ALA A 162 -2.70 -14.50 -6.64
CA ALA A 162 -2.11 -14.77 -5.33
C ALA A 162 -0.90 -15.72 -5.38
N ASP A 163 -0.87 -16.63 -6.36
CA ASP A 163 0.24 -17.58 -6.54
C ASP A 163 1.53 -16.89 -7.06
N ALA A 164 1.40 -15.85 -7.89
CA ALA A 164 2.50 -15.00 -8.32
C ALA A 164 3.07 -14.17 -7.17
N LEU A 165 2.23 -13.70 -6.24
CA LEU A 165 2.69 -12.93 -5.08
C LEU A 165 3.70 -13.71 -4.22
N LEU A 166 3.58 -15.02 -4.09
CA LEU A 166 4.52 -15.86 -3.33
C LEU A 166 5.97 -15.85 -3.85
N LYS A 167 6.25 -15.23 -5.00
CA LYS A 167 7.62 -15.02 -5.49
C LYS A 167 8.29 -13.77 -4.90
N GLY A 168 7.52 -12.88 -4.28
CA GLY A 168 7.99 -11.65 -3.66
C GLY A 168 8.06 -11.67 -2.13
N LYS A 169 8.82 -10.72 -1.57
CA LYS A 169 8.81 -10.36 -0.15
C LYS A 169 7.82 -9.23 0.13
N SER A 170 7.82 -8.19 -0.72
CA SER A 170 6.85 -7.10 -0.67
C SER A 170 6.50 -6.58 -2.06
N LEU A 171 5.31 -6.02 -2.19
CA LEU A 171 4.84 -5.36 -3.41
C LEU A 171 4.33 -3.95 -3.06
N THR A 172 4.87 -2.94 -3.72
CA THR A 172 4.33 -1.58 -3.71
C THR A 172 3.48 -1.36 -4.96
N ILE A 173 2.20 -1.09 -4.76
CA ILE A 173 1.32 -0.59 -5.82
C ILE A 173 1.33 0.93 -5.75
N LYS A 174 1.72 1.60 -6.84
CA LYS A 174 1.81 3.06 -6.94
C LYS A 174 0.87 3.58 -8.03
N LEU A 175 0.05 4.57 -7.72
CA LEU A 175 -0.76 5.30 -8.70
C LEU A 175 0.05 6.43 -9.35
N GLU A 176 -0.38 6.90 -10.52
CA GLU A 176 0.29 7.98 -11.27
C GLU A 176 0.39 9.30 -10.48
N ASP A 177 -0.54 9.57 -9.55
CA ASP A 177 -0.49 10.75 -8.66
C ASP A 177 0.61 10.67 -7.59
N GLY A 178 1.13 9.46 -7.31
CA GLY A 178 2.13 9.16 -6.28
C GLY A 178 1.57 8.48 -5.03
N THR A 179 0.25 8.29 -4.93
CA THR A 179 -0.39 7.49 -3.88
C THR A 179 0.07 6.04 -3.99
N SER A 180 0.40 5.37 -2.88
CA SER A 180 0.85 3.97 -2.92
C SER A 180 0.48 3.14 -1.70
N TYR A 181 0.47 1.82 -1.89
CA TYR A 181 0.26 0.82 -0.84
C TYR A 181 1.35 -0.25 -0.94
N THR A 182 2.20 -0.36 0.08
CA THR A 182 3.23 -1.40 0.19
C THR A 182 2.73 -2.53 1.08
N LEU A 183 2.57 -3.71 0.48
CA LEU A 183 2.10 -4.93 1.14
C LEU A 183 3.27 -5.93 1.28
N PRO A 184 3.69 -6.28 2.51
CA PRO A 184 4.54 -7.43 2.74
C PRO A 184 3.74 -8.72 2.46
N ILE A 185 4.21 -9.56 1.54
CA ILE A 185 3.42 -10.69 1.03
C ILE A 185 3.09 -11.70 2.14
N ALA A 186 4.05 -12.00 3.01
CA ALA A 186 3.86 -12.91 4.14
C ALA A 186 2.75 -12.47 5.10
N ALA A 187 2.47 -11.16 5.19
CA ALA A 187 1.42 -10.61 6.05
C ALA A 187 0.00 -10.88 5.53
N LEU A 188 -0.14 -11.21 4.24
CA LEU A 188 -1.42 -11.52 3.62
C LEU A 188 -1.89 -12.95 3.96
N LYS A 189 -1.00 -13.85 4.39
CA LYS A 189 -1.31 -15.27 4.70
C LYS A 189 -2.11 -15.97 3.61
N LEU A 190 -1.63 -15.86 2.37
CA LEU A 190 -2.37 -16.24 1.16
C LEU A 190 -2.88 -17.70 1.16
N GLU A 191 -2.11 -18.63 1.71
CA GLU A 191 -2.56 -20.03 1.86
C GLU A 191 -3.74 -20.19 2.81
N ASP A 192 -3.77 -19.43 3.91
CA ASP A 192 -4.86 -19.50 4.89
C ASP A 192 -6.15 -18.89 4.31
N LEU A 193 -6.01 -17.85 3.47
CA LEU A 193 -7.11 -17.26 2.70
C LEU A 193 -7.65 -18.21 1.61
N ALA A 194 -6.76 -18.92 0.91
CA ALA A 194 -7.18 -19.94 -0.07
C ALA A 194 -7.95 -21.07 0.63
N LYS A 195 -7.45 -21.55 1.79
CA LYS A 195 -8.11 -22.55 2.63
C LYS A 195 -9.46 -22.06 3.17
N SER A 196 -9.57 -20.81 3.66
CA SER A 196 -10.83 -20.29 4.21
C SER A 196 -11.91 -20.07 3.15
N LEU A 197 -11.51 -19.69 1.92
CA LEU A 197 -12.42 -19.58 0.78
C LEU A 197 -12.69 -20.92 0.08
N GLY A 198 -11.94 -21.97 0.41
CA GLY A 198 -12.10 -23.33 -0.14
C GLY A 198 -11.72 -23.42 -1.62
N VAL A 199 -10.59 -22.84 -2.00
CA VAL A 199 -10.05 -22.82 -3.38
C VAL A 199 -8.55 -23.12 -3.40
N GLU A 200 -8.00 -23.45 -4.56
CA GLU A 200 -6.55 -23.48 -4.75
C GLU A 200 -5.97 -22.06 -4.85
N LEU A 201 -4.69 -21.89 -4.50
CA LEU A 201 -4.04 -20.58 -4.50
C LEU A 201 -3.99 -19.92 -5.89
N LYS A 202 -3.95 -20.73 -6.97
CA LYS A 202 -3.98 -20.25 -8.37
C LYS A 202 -5.31 -19.56 -8.73
N ASP A 203 -6.40 -19.94 -8.04
CA ASP A 203 -7.75 -19.43 -8.26
C ASP A 203 -8.08 -18.26 -7.31
N LEU A 204 -7.13 -17.90 -6.42
CA LEU A 204 -7.25 -16.80 -5.48
C LEU A 204 -6.66 -15.52 -6.09
N THR A 205 -7.43 -14.44 -6.04
CA THR A 205 -7.00 -13.08 -6.40
C THR A 205 -6.98 -12.19 -5.16
N ILE A 206 -5.93 -11.39 -4.99
CA ILE A 206 -5.89 -10.32 -3.98
C ILE A 206 -6.23 -9.00 -4.67
N ARG A 207 -7.42 -8.48 -4.35
CA ARG A 207 -7.94 -7.21 -4.85
C ARG A 207 -7.55 -6.11 -3.87
N VAL A 208 -6.70 -5.18 -4.32
CA VAL A 208 -6.21 -4.05 -3.54
C VAL A 208 -6.88 -2.77 -4.04
N GLU A 209 -7.47 -2.01 -3.13
CA GLU A 209 -8.16 -0.75 -3.41
C GLU A 209 -7.37 0.41 -2.79
N LEU A 210 -7.15 1.48 -3.58
CA LEU A 210 -6.53 2.74 -3.20
C LEU A 210 -7.46 3.88 -3.63
N LYS A 211 -8.75 3.79 -3.27
CA LYS A 211 -9.81 4.62 -3.85
C LYS A 211 -9.84 6.02 -3.27
N LYS A 212 -9.83 7.05 -4.12
CA LYS A 212 -10.04 8.43 -3.66
C LYS A 212 -11.46 8.60 -3.13
N VAL A 213 -11.58 9.07 -1.88
CA VAL A 213 -12.88 9.35 -1.26
C VAL A 213 -13.47 10.62 -1.86
N THR A 214 -14.75 10.56 -2.23
CA THR A 214 -15.51 11.64 -2.87
C THR A 214 -16.90 11.79 -2.23
N GLY A 215 -17.67 12.78 -2.69
CA GLY A 215 -19.04 13.04 -2.20
C GLY A 215 -19.11 13.41 -0.72
N ASP A 216 -20.24 13.11 -0.08
CA ASP A 216 -20.54 13.48 1.31
C ASP A 216 -19.47 13.05 2.32
N THR A 217 -18.85 11.88 2.11
CA THR A 217 -17.79 11.38 2.99
C THR A 217 -16.55 12.28 2.93
N ALA A 218 -16.16 12.77 1.75
CA ALA A 218 -15.07 13.73 1.62
C ALA A 218 -15.40 15.06 2.34
N THR A 219 -16.64 15.56 2.20
CA THR A 219 -17.11 16.75 2.92
C THR A 219 -17.05 16.56 4.44
N LYS A 220 -17.46 15.40 4.96
CA LYS A 220 -17.37 15.08 6.40
C LYS A 220 -15.92 14.97 6.90
N ILE A 221 -15.00 14.47 6.09
CA ILE A 221 -13.56 14.40 6.41
C ILE A 221 -12.96 15.81 6.50
N ALA A 222 -13.27 16.69 5.56
CA ALA A 222 -12.85 18.09 5.62
C ALA A 222 -13.42 18.79 6.87
N GLY A 223 -14.71 18.56 7.19
CA GLY A 223 -15.33 19.05 8.42
C GLY A 223 -14.67 18.53 9.69
N ALA A 224 -14.24 17.26 9.72
CA ALA A 224 -13.49 16.68 10.84
C ALA A 224 -12.10 17.32 11.02
N ALA A 225 -11.45 17.78 9.93
CA ALA A 225 -10.20 18.53 10.02
C ALA A 225 -10.42 19.89 10.70
N THR A 226 -11.45 20.62 10.29
CA THR A 226 -11.84 21.87 10.95
C THR A 226 -12.22 21.65 12.42
N ALA A 227 -12.91 20.56 12.75
CA ALA A 227 -13.30 20.24 14.13
C ALA A 227 -12.11 20.00 15.08
N VAL A 228 -10.98 19.50 14.58
CA VAL A 228 -9.72 19.37 15.35
C VAL A 228 -8.81 20.61 15.24
N GLY A 229 -9.30 21.71 14.68
CA GLY A 229 -8.54 22.96 14.52
C GLY A 229 -7.41 22.88 13.48
N GLY A 230 -7.58 22.04 12.45
CA GLY A 230 -6.65 21.88 11.34
C GLY A 230 -7.30 22.03 9.97
N GLU A 231 -6.48 21.80 8.93
CA GLU A 231 -6.86 21.82 7.53
C GLU A 231 -6.49 20.47 6.88
N GLN A 232 -7.32 19.96 5.98
CA GLN A 232 -6.99 18.77 5.18
C GLN A 232 -6.06 19.16 4.02
N VAL A 233 -4.87 18.56 3.96
CA VAL A 233 -3.80 18.92 3.00
C VAL A 233 -3.40 17.75 2.08
N ALA A 234 -4.19 16.68 2.06
CA ALA A 234 -4.06 15.58 1.13
C ALA A 234 -5.46 15.03 0.77
N PRO A 235 -5.67 14.42 -0.40
CA PRO A 235 -6.89 13.67 -0.66
C PRO A 235 -7.08 12.58 0.42
N ALA A 236 -8.32 12.28 0.77
CA ALA A 236 -8.64 11.11 1.56
C ALA A 236 -8.71 9.89 0.64
N VAL A 237 -8.09 8.79 1.06
CA VAL A 237 -8.01 7.56 0.27
C VAL A 237 -8.47 6.39 1.14
N ASP A 238 -9.41 5.60 0.63
CA ASP A 238 -9.88 4.36 1.22
C ASP A 238 -8.96 3.21 0.77
N PHE A 239 -8.16 2.70 1.70
CA PHE A 239 -7.22 1.62 1.47
C PHE A 239 -7.81 0.31 1.96
N LYS A 240 -8.11 -0.60 1.03
CA LYS A 240 -8.72 -1.92 1.33
C LYS A 240 -7.95 -3.05 0.65
N VAL A 241 -7.91 -4.21 1.29
CA VAL A 241 -7.39 -5.45 0.70
C VAL A 241 -8.41 -6.56 0.89
N VAL A 242 -8.78 -7.23 -0.20
CA VAL A 242 -9.81 -8.27 -0.25
C VAL A 242 -9.26 -9.50 -0.96
N ALA A 243 -9.41 -10.66 -0.34
CA ALA A 243 -9.19 -11.95 -0.98
C ALA A 243 -10.46 -12.33 -1.75
N VAL A 244 -10.34 -12.63 -3.05
CA VAL A 244 -11.46 -12.87 -3.98
C VAL A 244 -11.26 -14.20 -4.67
N ALA A 245 -12.30 -15.03 -4.68
CA ALA A 245 -12.32 -16.33 -5.34
C ALA A 245 -13.70 -16.57 -5.99
N GLY A 246 -13.81 -16.24 -7.27
CA GLY A 246 -15.10 -16.19 -7.97
C GLY A 246 -16.06 -15.18 -7.32
N SER A 247 -17.18 -15.66 -6.79
CA SER A 247 -18.17 -14.84 -6.07
C SER A 247 -17.92 -14.73 -4.56
N LYS A 248 -16.90 -15.42 -4.02
CA LYS A 248 -16.56 -15.35 -2.59
C LYS A 248 -15.54 -14.23 -2.35
N GLU A 249 -15.77 -13.42 -1.33
CA GLU A 249 -14.83 -12.39 -0.88
C GLU A 249 -14.57 -12.48 0.64
N GLN A 250 -13.33 -12.19 1.04
CA GLN A 250 -12.94 -12.02 2.44
C GLN A 250 -12.02 -10.80 2.58
N THR A 251 -12.44 -9.78 3.32
CA THR A 251 -11.59 -8.62 3.66
C THR A 251 -10.44 -9.05 4.58
N ILE A 252 -9.23 -8.57 4.30
CA ILE A 252 -8.07 -8.73 5.19
C ILE A 252 -8.09 -7.58 6.20
N GLU A 253 -8.74 -7.77 7.35
CA GLU A 253 -8.93 -6.71 8.35
C GLU A 253 -7.62 -6.27 9.02
N ASN A 254 -6.66 -7.18 9.18
CA ASN A 254 -5.34 -6.89 9.73
C ASN A 254 -4.26 -7.78 9.11
N PHE A 255 -3.03 -7.29 9.15
CA PHE A 255 -1.82 -7.84 8.54
C PHE A 255 -0.87 -8.48 9.57
N GLY A 256 -1.24 -8.46 10.86
CA GLY A 256 -0.35 -8.86 11.98
C GLY A 256 0.85 -7.93 12.23
N GLN A 257 1.13 -6.98 11.35
CA GLN A 257 2.23 -6.02 11.44
C GLN A 257 1.87 -4.68 10.77
N TYR A 258 2.70 -3.66 10.97
CA TYR A 258 2.56 -2.39 10.27
C TYR A 258 2.86 -2.57 8.78
N VAL A 259 1.93 -2.11 7.93
CA VAL A 259 2.13 -1.98 6.48
C VAL A 259 2.05 -0.51 6.09
N SER A 260 2.72 -0.12 5.00
CA SER A 260 2.94 1.29 4.63
C SER A 260 2.02 1.75 3.51
N ARG A 261 1.53 2.99 3.61
CA ARG A 261 0.75 3.70 2.59
C ARG A 261 1.40 5.05 2.36
N THR A 262 1.54 5.50 1.12
CA THR A 262 2.01 6.85 0.81
C THR A 262 0.88 7.66 0.21
N ILE A 263 0.74 8.91 0.66
CA ILE A 263 -0.21 9.88 0.09
C ILE A 263 0.57 11.18 -0.24
N PRO A 264 0.49 11.71 -1.47
CA PRO A 264 1.01 13.03 -1.81
C PRO A 264 0.29 14.13 -1.04
N VAL A 265 1.05 15.11 -0.55
CA VAL A 265 0.54 16.23 0.25
C VAL A 265 0.67 17.51 -0.57
N THR A 266 -0.34 18.39 -0.51
CA THR A 266 -0.34 19.70 -1.20
C THR A 266 0.49 20.76 -0.48
N ALA A 267 0.81 20.54 0.81
CA ALA A 267 1.60 21.44 1.63
C ALA A 267 3.08 21.50 1.20
N SER A 268 3.63 22.71 1.16
CA SER A 268 5.02 23.01 0.81
C SER A 268 6.06 22.59 1.86
N ASP A 269 5.61 22.22 3.06
CA ASP A 269 6.46 21.80 4.19
C ASP A 269 5.80 20.68 5.00
N ALA A 270 6.60 20.02 5.84
CA ALA A 270 6.15 18.99 6.78
C ALA A 270 5.69 19.55 8.15
N ALA A 271 5.74 20.88 8.36
CA ALA A 271 5.53 21.48 9.67
C ALA A 271 4.03 21.43 10.06
N GLY A 272 3.75 20.87 11.23
CA GLY A 272 2.38 20.67 11.72
C GLY A 272 1.60 19.58 10.98
N LEU A 273 2.24 18.77 10.13
CA LEU A 273 1.57 17.66 9.46
C LEU A 273 1.41 16.44 10.36
N THR A 274 0.26 15.78 10.21
CA THR A 274 -0.02 14.48 10.81
C THR A 274 -0.86 13.61 9.88
N GLY A 275 -0.49 12.33 9.75
CA GLY A 275 -1.36 11.32 9.17
C GLY A 275 -2.48 10.97 10.14
N VAL A 276 -3.69 10.80 9.62
CA VAL A 276 -4.87 10.43 10.39
C VAL A 276 -5.71 9.39 9.66
N LEU A 277 -6.41 8.56 10.44
CA LEU A 277 -7.49 7.71 9.95
C LEU A 277 -8.83 8.36 10.27
N TYR A 278 -9.79 8.28 9.36
CA TYR A 278 -11.16 8.74 9.57
C TYR A 278 -12.07 7.59 9.96
N ASN A 279 -12.78 7.72 11.08
CA ASN A 279 -13.82 6.77 11.45
C ASN A 279 -15.20 7.29 10.96
N PRO A 280 -15.82 6.66 9.95
CA PRO A 280 -17.08 7.14 9.37
C PRO A 280 -18.31 6.95 10.27
N VAL A 281 -18.21 6.14 11.34
CA VAL A 281 -19.28 5.91 12.31
C VAL A 281 -19.31 7.01 13.37
N THR A 282 -18.14 7.43 13.86
CA THR A 282 -18.03 8.47 14.91
C THR A 282 -17.78 9.87 14.34
N GLY A 283 -17.35 9.98 13.09
CA GLY A 283 -16.97 11.24 12.45
C GLY A 283 -15.63 11.80 12.95
N THR A 284 -14.83 11.03 13.69
CA THR A 284 -13.60 11.50 14.34
C THR A 284 -12.33 11.05 13.63
N PHE A 285 -11.24 11.77 13.87
CA PHE A 285 -9.90 11.36 13.48
C PHE A 285 -9.17 10.64 14.62
N THR A 286 -8.25 9.73 14.26
CA THR A 286 -7.25 9.16 15.18
C THR A 286 -5.87 9.23 14.52
N PHE A 287 -4.83 9.47 15.32
CA PHE A 287 -3.45 9.48 14.88
C PHE A 287 -3.07 8.19 14.13
N VAL A 288 -2.32 8.35 13.05
CA VAL A 288 -1.63 7.25 12.36
C VAL A 288 -0.15 7.59 12.32
N PRO A 289 0.75 6.69 12.78
CA PRO A 289 2.19 6.80 12.57
C PRO A 289 2.53 7.27 11.16
N SER A 290 3.13 8.46 11.03
CA SER A 290 3.32 9.15 9.77
C SER A 290 4.66 9.87 9.73
N THR A 291 5.45 9.57 8.70
CA THR A 291 6.69 10.31 8.39
C THR A 291 6.55 11.07 7.07
N PHE A 292 7.16 12.23 6.97
CA PHE A 292 7.07 13.13 5.82
C PHE A 292 8.44 13.32 5.17
N ALA A 293 8.49 13.25 3.84
CA ALA A 293 9.71 13.49 3.07
C ALA A 293 9.40 14.29 1.80
N THR A 294 10.26 15.23 1.44
CA THR A 294 10.16 15.95 0.16
C THR A 294 10.97 15.19 -0.89
N VAL A 295 10.30 14.76 -1.97
CA VAL A 295 10.89 14.06 -3.11
C VAL A 295 10.45 14.81 -4.37
N ASP A 296 11.40 15.20 -5.22
CA ASP A 296 11.15 15.94 -6.47
C ASP A 296 10.25 17.18 -6.29
N GLY A 297 10.45 17.91 -5.19
CA GLY A 297 9.67 19.10 -4.83
C GLY A 297 8.27 18.83 -4.27
N LYS A 298 7.84 17.56 -4.14
CA LYS A 298 6.56 17.15 -3.58
C LYS A 298 6.73 16.57 -2.17
N THR A 299 5.89 17.00 -1.23
CA THR A 299 5.84 16.40 0.10
C THR A 299 5.05 15.09 0.04
N LEU A 300 5.66 13.98 0.45
CA LEU A 300 5.03 12.66 0.54
C LEU A 300 4.86 12.27 2.02
N ALA A 301 3.64 11.88 2.39
CA ALA A 301 3.35 11.33 3.71
C ALA A 301 3.34 9.81 3.65
N THR A 302 4.20 9.15 4.42
CA THR A 302 4.20 7.67 4.58
C THR A 302 3.53 7.31 5.91
N LEU A 303 2.32 6.75 5.83
CA LEU A 303 1.49 6.32 6.94
C LEU A 303 1.67 4.81 7.18
N LYS A 304 1.90 4.41 8.44
CA LYS A 304 2.08 3.01 8.86
C LYS A 304 0.93 2.59 9.76
N ARG A 305 0.16 1.57 9.35
CA ARG A 305 -0.90 0.97 10.17
C ARG A 305 -1.17 -0.49 9.78
N ASN A 306 -1.58 -1.28 10.78
CA ASN A 306 -1.97 -2.67 10.68
C ASN A 306 -3.50 -2.83 10.45
N GLY A 307 -4.03 -2.30 9.33
CA GLY A 307 -5.44 -2.47 8.97
C GLY A 307 -5.92 -1.59 7.81
N ASN A 308 -7.08 -1.92 7.26
CA ASN A 308 -7.76 -1.14 6.21
C ASN A 308 -8.53 0.03 6.84
N SER A 309 -8.61 1.17 6.15
CA SER A 309 -9.34 2.37 6.60
C SER A 309 -9.32 3.44 5.51
N ILE A 310 -10.15 4.47 5.68
CA ILE A 310 -9.93 5.78 5.08
C ILE A 310 -8.80 6.50 5.81
N TYR A 311 -7.82 7.01 5.05
CA TYR A 311 -6.66 7.74 5.54
C TYR A 311 -6.52 9.10 4.85
N THR A 312 -6.00 10.10 5.56
CA THR A 312 -5.63 11.39 4.98
C THR A 312 -4.52 12.07 5.77
N VAL A 313 -4.10 13.27 5.35
CA VAL A 313 -3.12 14.12 6.04
C VAL A 313 -3.78 15.45 6.36
N ILE A 314 -3.64 15.88 7.61
CA ILE A 314 -4.05 17.20 8.05
C ILE A 314 -2.85 18.03 8.50
N LYS A 315 -2.93 19.35 8.34
CA LYS A 315 -2.04 20.32 8.97
C LYS A 315 -2.80 20.91 10.17
N THR A 316 -2.41 20.52 11.38
CA THR A 316 -3.02 21.05 12.60
C THR A 316 -2.48 22.44 12.90
N LYS A 317 -3.28 23.34 13.47
CA LYS A 317 -2.77 24.53 14.13
C LYS A 317 -1.75 24.13 15.20
N ALA A 318 -0.68 24.93 15.36
CA ALA A 318 0.28 24.74 16.44
C ALA A 318 -0.45 24.77 17.80
N ALA A 319 -0.40 23.66 18.52
CA ALA A 319 -0.87 23.57 19.89
C ALA A 319 0.06 24.35 20.81
N SER A 320 -0.50 24.95 21.86
CA SER A 320 0.27 25.58 22.94
C SER A 320 -0.50 25.46 24.24
N PHE A 321 0.22 25.53 25.36
CA PHE A 321 -0.36 25.46 26.70
C PHE A 321 0.34 26.47 27.62
N ALA A 322 -0.44 27.26 28.37
CA ALA A 322 0.09 28.37 29.17
C ALA A 322 1.03 27.90 30.29
N ASP A 323 0.81 26.71 30.84
CA ASP A 323 1.61 26.10 31.90
C ASP A 323 2.84 25.33 31.39
N LEU A 324 3.08 25.34 30.07
CA LEU A 324 4.30 24.81 29.44
C LEU A 324 5.26 25.89 28.95
N ALA A 325 4.93 27.19 29.03
CA ALA A 325 5.81 28.26 28.56
C ALA A 325 7.20 28.20 29.24
N GLY A 326 8.24 27.92 28.45
CA GLY A 326 9.62 27.77 28.95
C GLY A 326 9.90 26.44 29.69
N HIS A 327 8.94 25.51 29.71
CA HIS A 327 9.10 24.19 30.30
C HIS A 327 9.88 23.26 29.35
N TRP A 328 10.79 22.44 29.90
CA TRP A 328 11.66 21.55 29.11
C TRP A 328 10.90 20.57 28.19
N ALA A 329 9.67 20.20 28.56
CA ALA A 329 8.82 19.29 27.79
C ALA A 329 7.95 19.99 26.73
N GLN A 330 7.95 21.32 26.66
CA GLN A 330 7.02 22.11 25.83
C GLN A 330 6.99 21.61 24.39
N LYS A 331 8.16 21.53 23.73
CA LYS A 331 8.28 21.07 22.33
C LYS A 331 7.74 19.66 22.11
N ASP A 332 8.02 18.72 23.03
CA ASP A 332 7.57 17.33 22.89
C ASP A 332 6.05 17.23 23.05
N VAL A 333 5.49 17.94 24.03
CA VAL A 333 4.04 17.96 24.28
C VAL A 333 3.27 18.64 23.14
N GLU A 334 3.71 19.82 22.70
CA GLU A 334 3.06 20.57 21.61
C GLU A 334 3.13 19.79 20.28
N ALA A 335 4.25 19.10 20.00
CA ALA A 335 4.39 18.24 18.83
C ALA A 335 3.48 17.00 18.88
N LEU A 336 3.29 16.38 20.06
CA LEU A 336 2.33 15.29 20.22
C LEU A 336 0.87 15.76 20.19
N ALA A 337 0.58 16.99 20.64
CA ALA A 337 -0.75 17.58 20.60
C ALA A 337 -1.17 17.89 19.15
N GLY A 338 -0.28 18.47 18.34
CA GLY A 338 -0.48 18.62 16.90
C GLY A 338 -0.57 17.29 16.12
N LYS A 339 -0.22 16.17 16.75
CA LYS A 339 -0.42 14.82 16.19
C LYS A 339 -1.65 14.12 16.76
N LEU A 340 -2.49 14.83 17.53
CA LEU A 340 -3.66 14.28 18.22
C LEU A 340 -3.34 13.13 19.19
N ILE A 341 -2.10 13.04 19.70
CA ILE A 341 -1.65 11.96 20.60
C ILE A 341 -1.89 12.32 22.07
N VAL A 342 -1.60 13.57 22.45
CA VAL A 342 -1.85 14.10 23.80
C VAL A 342 -2.87 15.23 23.74
N GLU A 343 -3.65 15.37 24.81
CA GLU A 343 -4.66 16.41 24.97
C GLU A 343 -4.41 17.18 26.26
N GLY A 344 -4.74 18.48 26.26
CA GLY A 344 -4.76 19.30 27.47
C GLY A 344 -5.89 18.89 28.41
N THR A 345 -5.91 19.45 29.62
CA THR A 345 -6.97 19.20 30.62
C THR A 345 -8.05 20.28 30.63
N GLY A 346 -8.07 21.14 29.60
CA GLY A 346 -8.94 22.31 29.49
C GLY A 346 -8.24 23.60 29.89
N ALA A 347 -8.95 24.73 29.77
CA ALA A 347 -8.49 26.06 30.19
C ALA A 347 -7.05 26.45 29.74
N ASN A 348 -6.64 26.01 28.54
CA ASN A 348 -5.29 26.20 27.98
C ASN A 348 -4.13 25.62 28.82
N LYS A 349 -4.36 24.50 29.52
CA LYS A 349 -3.37 23.81 30.37
C LYS A 349 -3.09 22.37 29.94
N PHE A 350 -1.88 21.90 30.23
CA PHE A 350 -1.47 20.51 30.07
C PHE A 350 -1.23 19.77 31.39
N GLU A 351 -1.02 20.48 32.49
CA GLU A 351 -0.61 19.96 33.81
C GLU A 351 0.68 19.13 33.78
N PRO A 352 1.82 19.68 33.32
CA PRO A 352 3.06 18.92 33.11
C PRO A 352 3.59 18.22 34.36
N LYS A 353 3.31 18.76 35.56
CA LYS A 353 3.77 18.24 36.85
C LYS A 353 2.78 17.28 37.53
N ARG A 354 1.58 17.06 36.98
CA ARG A 354 0.62 16.10 37.55
C ARG A 354 1.10 14.67 37.25
N ASP A 355 1.10 13.82 38.26
CA ASP A 355 1.30 12.37 38.10
C ASP A 355 0.29 11.80 37.09
N ILE A 356 0.75 10.90 36.22
CA ILE A 356 -0.10 10.24 35.23
C ILE A 356 -0.52 8.85 35.71
N THR A 357 -1.79 8.52 35.54
CA THR A 357 -2.32 7.19 35.88
C THR A 357 -1.92 6.13 34.85
N ARG A 358 -1.94 4.87 35.26
CA ARG A 358 -1.66 3.73 34.37
C ARG A 358 -2.65 3.65 33.20
N ALA A 359 -3.93 3.96 33.42
CA ALA A 359 -4.94 4.03 32.36
C ALA A 359 -4.66 5.17 31.37
N GLU A 360 -4.31 6.37 31.83
CA GLU A 360 -3.92 7.49 30.96
C GLU A 360 -2.68 7.14 30.13
N PHE A 361 -1.63 6.56 30.73
CA PHE A 361 -0.44 6.18 29.99
C PHE A 361 -0.71 5.08 28.95
N ALA A 362 -1.54 4.10 29.29
CA ALA A 362 -1.99 3.08 28.33
C ALA A 362 -2.70 3.71 27.12
N ALA A 363 -3.58 4.69 27.36
CA ALA A 363 -4.25 5.43 26.28
C ALA A 363 -3.27 6.18 25.38
N LEU A 364 -2.26 6.85 25.96
CA LEU A 364 -1.22 7.53 25.19
C LEU A 364 -0.43 6.56 24.30
N VAL A 365 -0.02 5.40 24.82
CA VAL A 365 0.76 4.41 24.04
C VAL A 365 -0.09 3.79 22.93
N VAL A 366 -1.35 3.40 23.23
CA VAL A 366 -2.30 2.84 22.25
C VAL A 366 -2.58 3.82 21.11
N ARG A 367 -2.74 5.11 21.43
CA ARG A 367 -2.96 6.17 20.45
C ARG A 367 -1.70 6.49 19.65
N ALA A 368 -0.54 6.60 20.31
CA ALA A 368 0.77 6.83 19.68
C ALA A 368 1.17 5.74 18.68
N LEU A 369 0.84 4.48 18.98
CA LEU A 369 1.04 3.35 18.07
C LEU A 369 0.04 3.34 16.90
N GLY A 370 -1.03 4.15 16.93
CA GLY A 370 -2.13 4.03 15.98
C GLY A 370 -2.71 2.62 15.98
N LEU A 371 -3.11 2.12 17.16
CA LEU A 371 -3.87 0.88 17.27
C LEU A 371 -5.37 1.11 17.03
N GLU A 372 -6.12 0.04 16.93
CA GLU A 372 -7.59 0.06 16.98
C GLU A 372 -8.04 -0.08 18.44
N VAL A 373 -9.02 0.70 18.84
CA VAL A 373 -9.60 0.68 20.21
C VAL A 373 -10.94 -0.04 20.14
N GLY A 374 -11.06 -1.19 20.79
CA GLY A 374 -12.29 -1.97 20.75
C GLY A 374 -12.22 -3.29 21.51
N GLY A 375 -13.38 -3.93 21.65
CA GLY A 375 -13.55 -5.17 22.41
C GLY A 375 -13.50 -4.98 23.93
N THR A 376 -13.61 -6.10 24.64
CA THR A 376 -13.49 -6.20 26.11
C THR A 376 -12.31 -7.10 26.47
N SER A 377 -11.89 -7.07 27.74
CA SER A 377 -10.82 -7.92 28.25
C SER A 377 -11.12 -8.32 29.69
N ASP A 378 -11.57 -9.55 29.89
CA ASP A 378 -11.90 -10.11 31.21
C ASP A 378 -10.65 -10.50 32.02
N LYS A 379 -9.45 -10.18 31.52
CA LYS A 379 -8.15 -10.48 32.13
C LYS A 379 -7.96 -9.81 33.51
N PHE A 380 -8.61 -8.68 33.76
CA PHE A 380 -8.39 -7.86 34.95
C PHE A 380 -9.68 -7.59 35.71
N LYS A 381 -9.73 -8.01 36.97
CA LYS A 381 -10.92 -7.90 37.84
C LYS A 381 -11.30 -6.46 38.21
N ASP A 382 -10.41 -5.50 37.96
CA ASP A 382 -10.58 -4.06 38.23
C ASP A 382 -10.80 -3.21 36.96
N VAL A 383 -11.05 -3.86 35.81
CA VAL A 383 -11.36 -3.21 34.53
C VAL A 383 -12.78 -3.57 34.10
N ALA A 384 -13.78 -2.88 34.67
CA ALA A 384 -15.17 -3.03 34.25
C ALA A 384 -15.39 -2.46 32.84
N SER A 385 -16.26 -3.11 32.05
CA SER A 385 -16.49 -2.81 30.64
C SER A 385 -17.14 -1.45 30.36
N ASP A 386 -17.71 -0.81 31.38
CA ASP A 386 -18.33 0.53 31.32
C ASP A 386 -17.33 1.67 31.44
N LYS A 387 -16.06 1.39 31.79
CA LYS A 387 -15.04 2.43 32.03
C LYS A 387 -14.45 2.92 30.72
N TRP A 388 -14.18 4.23 30.64
CA TRP A 388 -13.59 4.89 29.47
C TRP A 388 -12.29 4.23 28.98
N PHE A 389 -11.50 3.63 29.88
CA PHE A 389 -10.25 2.96 29.57
C PHE A 389 -10.41 1.47 29.20
N ALA A 390 -11.60 0.87 29.32
CA ALA A 390 -11.77 -0.59 29.19
C ALA A 390 -11.33 -1.12 27.82
N SER A 391 -11.85 -0.53 26.74
CA SER A 391 -11.48 -0.90 25.36
C SER A 391 -10.01 -0.59 25.05
N THR A 392 -9.46 0.49 25.61
CA THR A 392 -8.04 0.84 25.50
C THR A 392 -7.14 -0.21 26.15
N VAL A 393 -7.49 -0.66 27.36
CA VAL A 393 -6.77 -1.71 28.08
C VAL A 393 -6.92 -3.05 27.34
N ALA A 394 -8.09 -3.38 26.81
CA ALA A 394 -8.30 -4.57 26.00
C ALA A 394 -7.39 -4.58 24.75
N SER A 395 -7.34 -3.48 23.99
CA SER A 395 -6.41 -3.33 22.86
C SER A 395 -4.93 -3.41 23.29
N ALA A 396 -4.57 -2.81 24.42
CA ALA A 396 -3.19 -2.85 24.93
C ALA A 396 -2.77 -4.25 25.40
N VAL A 397 -3.68 -5.04 25.98
CA VAL A 397 -3.46 -6.46 26.31
C VAL A 397 -3.33 -7.29 25.05
N LYS A 398 -4.23 -7.12 24.07
CA LYS A 398 -4.20 -7.81 22.77
C LYS A 398 -2.90 -7.54 22.00
N ALA A 399 -2.38 -6.31 22.10
CA ALA A 399 -1.10 -5.90 21.51
C ALA A 399 0.14 -6.27 22.34
N GLY A 400 0.00 -6.96 23.47
CA GLY A 400 1.12 -7.40 24.31
C GLY A 400 1.83 -6.28 25.09
N LEU A 401 1.24 -5.10 25.18
CA LEU A 401 1.82 -3.93 25.87
C LEU A 401 1.66 -4.05 27.40
N ILE A 402 0.56 -4.65 27.85
CA ILE A 402 0.15 -4.71 29.26
C ILE A 402 -0.06 -6.16 29.70
N THR A 403 0.74 -6.60 30.67
CA THR A 403 0.63 -7.92 31.31
C THR A 403 -0.32 -7.91 32.50
N GLY A 404 -0.36 -6.81 33.26
CA GLY A 404 -1.01 -6.70 34.56
C GLY A 404 -0.08 -7.05 35.72
N TYR A 405 -0.62 -7.04 36.94
CA TYR A 405 0.05 -7.51 38.16
C TYR A 405 -0.32 -8.97 38.47
N GLU A 406 0.50 -9.63 39.28
CA GLU A 406 0.32 -11.03 39.72
C GLU A 406 -1.00 -11.27 40.47
N ASP A 407 -1.55 -10.23 41.11
CA ASP A 407 -2.85 -10.25 41.80
C ASP A 407 -4.08 -10.24 40.85
N GLY A 408 -3.87 -10.27 39.52
CA GLY A 408 -4.92 -10.25 38.51
C GLY A 408 -5.55 -8.87 38.28
N THR A 409 -4.85 -7.78 38.62
CA THR A 409 -5.30 -6.39 38.41
C THR A 409 -4.47 -5.64 37.36
N PHE A 410 -5.05 -4.56 36.84
CA PHE A 410 -4.36 -3.54 36.06
C PHE A 410 -3.94 -2.32 36.89
N LYS A 411 -4.71 -1.99 37.93
CA LYS A 411 -4.63 -0.77 38.76
C LYS A 411 -4.78 0.52 37.93
N PRO A 412 -5.90 0.70 37.19
CA PRO A 412 -6.05 1.78 36.19
C PRO A 412 -5.84 3.18 36.77
N ASN A 413 -6.33 3.42 37.99
CA ASN A 413 -6.27 4.72 38.67
C ASN A 413 -5.00 4.93 39.51
N ALA A 414 -4.11 3.94 39.60
CA ALA A 414 -2.83 4.13 40.26
C ALA A 414 -1.88 4.93 39.35
N ASN A 415 -1.05 5.78 39.96
CA ASN A 415 0.01 6.48 39.24
C ASN A 415 1.03 5.47 38.72
N ILE A 416 1.52 5.67 37.50
CA ILE A 416 2.51 4.76 36.89
C ILE A 416 3.93 5.16 37.30
N THR A 417 4.77 4.17 37.62
CA THR A 417 6.19 4.43 37.90
C THR A 417 7.00 4.62 36.62
N ARG A 418 8.13 5.31 36.72
CA ARG A 418 9.01 5.59 35.57
C ARG A 418 9.55 4.31 34.92
N LYS A 419 9.82 3.25 35.70
CA LYS A 419 10.26 1.94 35.18
C LYS A 419 9.14 1.17 34.48
N GLU A 420 7.90 1.29 34.93
CA GLU A 420 6.74 0.69 34.27
C GLU A 420 6.44 1.36 32.92
N MET A 421 6.58 2.70 32.82
CA MET A 421 6.49 3.38 31.53
C MET A 421 7.54 2.86 30.55
N ALA A 422 8.79 2.72 30.99
CA ALA A 422 9.86 2.18 30.16
C ALA A 422 9.55 0.76 29.67
N ALA A 423 9.06 -0.13 30.54
CA ALA A 423 8.69 -1.50 30.17
C ALA A 423 7.55 -1.56 29.13
N ILE A 424 6.52 -0.72 29.27
CA ILE A 424 5.44 -0.64 28.28
C ILE A 424 5.97 -0.08 26.95
N VAL A 425 6.85 0.92 26.98
CA VAL A 425 7.43 1.54 25.77
C VAL A 425 8.39 0.59 25.05
N VAL A 426 9.15 -0.26 25.74
CA VAL A 426 9.96 -1.31 25.11
C VAL A 426 9.08 -2.35 24.41
N ARG A 427 7.94 -2.72 25.00
CA ARG A 427 6.95 -3.59 24.33
C ARG A 427 6.34 -2.91 23.10
N ALA A 428 6.09 -1.60 23.18
CA ALA A 428 5.67 -0.80 22.03
C ALA A 428 6.75 -0.72 20.92
N MET A 429 8.04 -0.62 21.28
CA MET A 429 9.16 -0.70 20.33
C MET A 429 9.24 -2.05 19.62
N LYS A 430 9.06 -3.14 20.37
CA LYS A 430 8.98 -4.50 19.80
C LYS A 430 7.82 -4.64 18.82
N LEU A 431 6.63 -4.13 19.18
CA LEU A 431 5.45 -4.12 18.31
C LEU A 431 5.66 -3.26 17.05
N ALA A 432 6.43 -2.17 17.16
CA ALA A 432 6.85 -1.34 16.04
C ALA A 432 7.99 -1.96 15.19
N GLY A 433 8.33 -3.23 15.40
CA GLY A 433 9.32 -3.98 14.61
C GLY A 433 10.77 -3.64 14.93
N LYS A 434 11.07 -3.07 16.12
CA LYS A 434 12.45 -2.95 16.59
C LYS A 434 12.88 -4.21 17.33
N ASP A 435 14.13 -4.61 17.11
CA ASP A 435 14.79 -5.52 18.03
C ASP A 435 14.96 -4.82 19.38
N VAL A 436 14.68 -5.57 20.43
CA VAL A 436 14.76 -5.17 21.85
C VAL A 436 15.47 -6.23 22.68
N ALA A 437 16.09 -7.24 22.05
CA ALA A 437 17.00 -8.15 22.72
C ALA A 437 18.22 -7.37 23.23
N ILE A 438 18.69 -7.73 24.41
CA ILE A 438 19.85 -7.12 25.06
C ILE A 438 20.62 -8.20 25.82
N SER A 439 21.95 -8.11 25.82
CA SER A 439 22.81 -9.04 26.58
C SER A 439 23.03 -8.53 28.01
N ASP A 440 23.36 -9.42 28.95
CA ASP A 440 23.71 -9.03 30.34
C ASP A 440 24.87 -8.02 30.39
N ALA A 441 25.81 -8.12 29.43
CA ALA A 441 26.91 -7.19 29.28
C ALA A 441 26.44 -5.80 28.83
N ASP A 442 25.50 -5.74 27.87
CA ASP A 442 24.91 -4.48 27.40
C ASP A 442 23.95 -3.86 28.43
N VAL A 443 23.22 -4.66 29.22
CA VAL A 443 22.44 -4.20 30.38
C VAL A 443 23.38 -3.55 31.40
N SER A 444 24.48 -4.23 31.74
CA SER A 444 25.47 -3.71 32.69
C SER A 444 26.12 -2.42 32.20
N LYS A 445 26.44 -2.34 30.90
CA LYS A 445 27.01 -1.14 30.25
C LYS A 445 26.02 0.03 30.20
N ALA A 446 24.76 -0.22 29.83
CA ALA A 446 23.71 0.80 29.75
C ALA A 446 23.39 1.42 31.12
N LEU A 447 23.48 0.60 32.17
CA LEU A 447 23.16 1.00 33.54
C LEU A 447 24.37 1.49 34.36
N ALA A 448 25.60 1.40 33.83
CA ALA A 448 26.84 1.64 34.58
C ALA A 448 26.94 3.03 35.24
N SER A 449 26.36 4.08 34.64
CA SER A 449 26.35 5.44 35.20
C SER A 449 25.27 5.64 36.28
N PHE A 450 24.30 4.74 36.39
CA PHE A 450 23.10 4.93 37.21
C PHE A 450 23.24 4.30 38.59
N THR A 451 23.48 5.15 39.60
CA THR A 451 23.70 4.77 41.00
C THR A 451 22.49 4.08 41.66
N ASP A 452 21.31 4.22 41.07
CA ASP A 452 20.05 3.60 41.51
C ASP A 452 19.62 2.40 40.64
N ALA A 453 20.48 1.90 39.74
CA ALA A 453 20.16 0.79 38.85
C ALA A 453 19.75 -0.52 39.58
N SER A 454 20.15 -0.69 40.85
CA SER A 454 19.74 -1.83 41.68
C SER A 454 18.27 -1.79 42.11
N SER A 455 17.61 -0.62 42.14
CA SER A 455 16.19 -0.50 42.53
C SER A 455 15.22 -0.87 41.39
N LEU A 456 15.72 -0.91 40.15
CA LEU A 456 14.91 -1.20 38.97
C LEU A 456 14.23 -2.58 39.06
N GLY A 457 14.88 -3.56 39.69
CA GLY A 457 14.32 -4.89 39.94
C GLY A 457 13.94 -5.59 38.63
N TRP A 458 12.69 -6.06 38.54
CA TRP A 458 12.16 -6.75 37.36
C TRP A 458 12.27 -5.98 36.05
N ALA A 459 12.34 -4.64 36.10
CA ALA A 459 12.33 -3.77 34.92
C ALA A 459 13.74 -3.38 34.43
N LYS A 460 14.82 -3.95 34.98
CA LYS A 460 16.18 -3.44 34.68
C LYS A 460 16.55 -3.63 33.19
N ASP A 461 16.09 -4.70 32.55
CA ASP A 461 16.39 -4.98 31.15
C ASP A 461 15.63 -4.04 30.21
N GLU A 462 14.32 -3.83 30.42
CA GLU A 462 13.59 -2.85 29.61
C GLU A 462 14.07 -1.42 29.85
N VAL A 463 14.47 -1.05 31.08
CA VAL A 463 15.08 0.26 31.34
C VAL A 463 16.43 0.39 30.61
N ALA A 464 17.26 -0.66 30.58
CA ALA A 464 18.51 -0.68 29.84
C ALA A 464 18.30 -0.56 28.31
N VAL A 465 17.32 -1.29 27.74
CA VAL A 465 16.93 -1.16 26.33
C VAL A 465 16.47 0.27 26.03
N ALA A 466 15.61 0.85 26.88
CA ALA A 466 15.11 2.21 26.70
C ALA A 466 16.21 3.28 26.82
N ILE A 467 17.25 3.05 27.62
CA ILE A 467 18.45 3.89 27.72
C ILE A 467 19.31 3.76 26.46
N ASN A 468 19.62 2.54 26.01
CA ASN A 468 20.40 2.30 24.79
C ASN A 468 19.72 2.88 23.54
N ALA A 469 18.39 2.81 23.47
CA ALA A 469 17.60 3.45 22.42
C ALA A 469 17.62 5.00 22.52
N GLY A 470 17.98 5.58 23.66
CA GLY A 470 17.92 7.02 23.93
C GLY A 470 16.50 7.55 24.17
N VAL A 471 15.57 6.66 24.53
CA VAL A 471 14.18 6.98 24.91
C VAL A 471 14.16 7.47 26.36
N VAL A 472 14.76 6.70 27.26
CA VAL A 472 15.08 7.08 28.64
C VAL A 472 16.46 7.73 28.67
N LYS A 473 16.63 8.79 29.48
CA LYS A 473 17.92 9.50 29.68
C LYS A 473 18.31 9.62 31.16
N GLY A 474 17.56 8.98 32.05
CA GLY A 474 17.58 9.29 33.49
C GLY A 474 16.81 10.57 33.85
N GLN A 475 16.69 10.85 35.15
CA GLN A 475 16.29 12.16 35.68
C GLN A 475 17.52 13.06 35.90
N THR A 476 18.65 12.45 36.21
CA THR A 476 19.99 13.08 36.19
C THR A 476 20.95 12.19 35.41
N SER A 477 22.18 12.64 35.19
CA SER A 477 23.24 11.82 34.58
C SER A 477 23.59 10.54 35.38
N THR A 478 23.18 10.45 36.65
CA THR A 478 23.54 9.35 37.55
C THR A 478 22.36 8.68 38.24
N LYS A 479 21.11 9.05 37.91
CA LYS A 479 19.88 8.46 38.48
C LYS A 479 18.76 8.30 37.46
N VAL A 480 18.17 7.11 37.38
CA VAL A 480 16.94 6.84 36.61
C VAL A 480 15.71 7.27 37.40
N VAL A 481 15.72 7.06 38.71
CA VAL A 481 14.62 7.19 39.66
C VAL A 481 13.42 6.34 39.21
N GLY A 482 13.66 5.04 39.00
CA GLY A 482 12.71 4.13 38.36
C GLY A 482 11.42 3.90 39.15
N ASP A 483 11.48 3.92 40.48
CA ASP A 483 10.35 3.65 41.38
C ASP A 483 9.46 4.86 41.66
N ALA A 484 9.88 6.08 41.29
CA ALA A 484 9.03 7.26 41.44
C ALA A 484 7.91 7.26 40.40
N ASN A 485 6.76 7.83 40.79
CA ASN A 485 5.67 8.16 39.89
C ASN A 485 6.19 9.06 38.76
N ALA A 486 5.70 8.81 37.55
CA ALA A 486 5.93 9.68 36.41
C ALA A 486 4.85 10.76 36.31
N ASN A 487 5.25 11.94 35.87
CA ASN A 487 4.32 13.03 35.54
C ASN A 487 3.96 13.05 34.04
N ARG A 488 2.92 13.81 33.68
CA ARG A 488 2.43 13.95 32.30
C ARG A 488 3.49 14.44 31.32
N ALA A 489 4.41 15.32 31.74
CA ALA A 489 5.50 15.79 30.89
C ALA A 489 6.52 14.68 30.58
N GLU A 490 6.90 13.88 31.58
CA GLU A 490 7.80 12.73 31.40
C GLU A 490 7.20 11.66 30.50
N ALA A 491 5.91 11.36 30.66
CA ALA A 491 5.17 10.47 29.78
C ALA A 491 5.18 10.96 28.32
N ALA A 492 4.76 12.22 28.08
CA ALA A 492 4.73 12.80 26.74
C ALA A 492 6.11 12.80 26.06
N THR A 493 7.15 13.25 26.76
CA THR A 493 8.53 13.23 26.24
C THR A 493 9.03 11.81 25.96
N MET A 494 8.67 10.82 26.79
CA MET A 494 9.04 9.42 26.52
C MET A 494 8.37 8.91 25.24
N ILE A 495 7.08 9.21 25.03
CA ILE A 495 6.33 8.87 23.81
C ILE A 495 6.91 9.57 22.57
N ALA A 496 7.23 10.87 22.65
CA ALA A 496 7.81 11.62 21.53
C ALA A 496 9.15 11.02 21.08
N ARG A 497 10.03 10.70 22.04
CA ARG A 497 11.32 10.03 21.75
C ARG A 497 11.12 8.64 21.19
N PHE A 498 10.23 7.84 21.78
CA PHE A 498 9.86 6.51 21.29
C PHE A 498 9.45 6.55 19.82
N LEU A 499 8.48 7.40 19.46
CA LEU A 499 7.96 7.51 18.08
C LEU A 499 9.04 7.93 17.08
N GLY A 500 9.92 8.87 17.45
CA GLY A 500 11.06 9.24 16.61
C GLY A 500 12.05 8.08 16.43
N LYS A 501 12.35 7.33 17.51
CA LYS A 501 13.27 6.18 17.46
C LYS A 501 12.73 4.98 16.68
N VAL A 502 11.41 4.80 16.62
CA VAL A 502 10.80 3.77 15.76
C VAL A 502 10.52 4.24 14.33
N GLY A 503 10.73 5.53 14.01
CA GLY A 503 10.43 6.08 12.69
C GLY A 503 8.92 6.12 12.40
N PHE A 504 8.14 6.46 13.43
CA PHE A 504 6.68 6.67 13.38
C PHE A 504 6.32 8.17 13.34
N ILE A 505 7.27 9.04 13.67
CA ILE A 505 7.28 10.48 13.39
C ILE A 505 8.71 10.88 12.98
N ASN A 506 8.86 12.01 12.30
CA ASN A 506 10.15 12.66 12.00
C ASN A 506 10.03 14.19 12.08
#